data_AF-X0WSR6-F1
#
_entry.id   AF-X0WSR6-F1
#
_cell.length_a   1.000
_cell.length_b   1.000
_cell.length_c   1.000
_cell.angle_alpha   90.00
_cell.angle_beta   90.00
_cell.angle_gamma   90.00
#
_symmetry.space_group_name_H-M   'P 1'
#
loop_
_entity.id
_entity.type
_entity.pdbx_description
1 polymer ?
#
loop_
_entity_poly.entity_id
_entity_poly.type
_entity_poly.pdbx_seq_one_letter_code
_entity_poly.pdbx_strand_id
1 'polypeptide(L)'
;MPLELRLAWRNVWRNPRRTGLTVAATVFAVFLVVFFVALAAGLHEKMIEDSVRLHSGHLSVSGKGYLQNQTLEQYLHLDPSFEAALASTPGVRGMAPRVVGFGLLSK
;
A
#
# COMPACT_ATOMS: atom_id res chain seq x y z
N MET A 1 -34.63 -33.86 13.55
CA MET A 1 -33.48 -32.97 13.33
C MET A 1 -32.26 -33.22 14.25
N PRO A 2 -32.36 -33.65 15.53
CA PRO A 2 -31.15 -33.85 16.36
C PRO A 2 -30.46 -35.22 16.18
N LEU A 3 -31.21 -36.25 15.73
CA LEU A 3 -30.66 -37.62 15.59
C LEU A 3 -29.68 -37.72 14.42
N GLU A 4 -30.01 -37.13 13.27
CA GLU A 4 -29.17 -37.07 12.06
C GLU A 4 -27.80 -36.47 12.36
N LEU A 5 -27.75 -35.29 13.01
CA LEU A 5 -26.50 -34.63 13.41
C LEU A 5 -25.68 -35.51 14.38
N ARG A 6 -26.35 -36.15 15.35
CA ARG A 6 -25.69 -37.00 16.35
C ARG A 6 -25.09 -38.26 15.74
N LEU A 7 -25.77 -38.85 14.75
CA LEU A 7 -25.27 -39.99 13.97
C LEU A 7 -24.09 -39.58 13.07
N ALA A 8 -24.21 -38.46 12.36
CA ALA A 8 -23.14 -37.93 11.52
C ALA A 8 -21.85 -37.64 12.33
N TRP A 9 -21.97 -36.98 13.49
CA TRP A 9 -20.83 -36.67 14.35
C TRP A 9 -20.11 -37.92 14.87
N ARG A 10 -20.86 -38.93 15.31
CA ARG A 10 -20.29 -40.24 15.70
C ARG A 10 -19.60 -40.94 14.55
N ASN A 11 -20.09 -40.79 13.33
CA ASN A 11 -19.50 -41.38 12.14
C ASN A 11 -18.15 -40.73 11.79
N VAL A 12 -18.08 -39.40 11.86
CA VAL A 12 -16.87 -38.60 11.64
C VAL A 12 -15.77 -38.94 12.65
N TRP A 13 -16.13 -39.13 13.93
CA TRP A 13 -15.20 -39.51 15.00
C TRP A 13 -14.71 -40.96 14.92
N ARG A 14 -15.42 -41.85 14.21
CA ARG A 14 -15.07 -43.27 14.13
C ARG A 14 -13.85 -43.55 13.26
N ASN A 15 -13.46 -42.63 12.36
CA ASN A 15 -12.27 -42.79 11.53
C ASN A 15 -11.41 -41.51 11.49
N PRO A 16 -10.76 -41.14 12.61
CA PRO A 16 -10.16 -39.82 12.83
C PRO A 16 -9.01 -39.50 11.87
N ARG A 17 -8.26 -40.50 11.39
CA ARG A 17 -7.17 -40.30 10.42
C ARG A 17 -7.69 -39.78 9.08
N ARG A 18 -8.77 -40.38 8.55
CA ARG A 18 -9.32 -40.03 7.24
C ARG A 18 -10.06 -38.69 7.28
N THR A 19 -10.81 -38.46 8.36
CA THR A 19 -11.46 -37.18 8.65
C THR A 19 -10.44 -36.05 8.83
N GLY A 20 -9.38 -36.29 9.60
CA GLY A 20 -8.35 -35.28 9.87
C GLY A 20 -7.70 -34.78 8.58
N LEU A 21 -7.40 -35.69 7.65
CA LEU A 21 -6.77 -35.33 6.38
C LEU A 21 -7.67 -34.44 5.51
N THR A 22 -8.98 -34.74 5.46
CA THR A 22 -9.94 -33.96 4.67
C THR A 22 -10.21 -32.60 5.29
N VAL A 23 -10.42 -32.55 6.62
CA VAL A 23 -10.59 -31.29 7.35
C VAL A 23 -9.36 -30.41 7.22
N ALA A 24 -8.16 -30.97 7.39
CA ALA A 24 -6.91 -30.23 7.25
C ALA A 24 -6.75 -29.66 5.83
N ALA A 25 -7.05 -30.44 4.79
CA ALA A 25 -6.99 -29.97 3.40
C ALA A 25 -7.97 -28.81 3.16
N THR A 26 -9.21 -28.91 3.66
CA THR A 26 -10.21 -27.84 3.52
C THR A 26 -9.80 -26.59 4.30
N VAL A 27 -9.36 -26.73 5.55
CA VAL A 27 -8.89 -25.60 6.37
C VAL A 27 -7.70 -24.93 5.71
N PHE A 28 -6.74 -25.70 5.22
CA PHE A 28 -5.56 -25.17 4.54
C PHE A 28 -5.91 -24.43 3.26
N ALA A 29 -6.82 -24.97 2.44
CA ALA A 29 -7.29 -24.30 1.24
C ALA A 29 -7.98 -22.97 1.54
N VAL A 30 -8.91 -22.94 2.52
CA VAL A 30 -9.60 -21.72 2.93
C VAL A 30 -8.63 -20.71 3.52
N PHE A 31 -7.69 -21.17 4.36
CA PHE A 31 -6.64 -20.32 4.93
C PHE A 31 -5.83 -19.63 3.83
N LEU A 32 -5.36 -20.38 2.83
CA LEU A 32 -4.60 -19.81 1.72
C LEU A 32 -5.40 -18.76 0.95
N VAL A 33 -6.67 -19.05 0.65
CA VAL A 33 -7.55 -18.09 -0.06
C VAL A 33 -7.67 -16.80 0.74
N VAL A 34 -8.02 -16.88 2.02
CA VAL A 34 -8.17 -15.70 2.88
C VAL A 34 -6.85 -14.94 3.02
N PHE A 35 -5.74 -15.67 3.20
CA PHE A 35 -4.41 -15.09 3.31
C PHE A 35 -4.02 -14.29 2.06
N PHE A 36 -4.17 -14.87 0.86
CA PHE A 36 -3.82 -14.18 -0.38
C PHE A 36 -4.75 -13.02 -0.69
N VAL A 37 -6.04 -13.11 -0.36
CA VAL A 37 -6.96 -11.98 -0.51
C VAL A 37 -6.57 -10.82 0.41
N ALA A 38 -6.28 -11.10 1.68
CA ALA A 38 -5.84 -10.09 2.62
C ALA A 38 -4.47 -9.50 2.23
N LEU A 39 -3.54 -10.33 1.75
CA LEU A 39 -2.24 -9.90 1.27
C LEU A 39 -2.38 -9.00 0.04
N ALA A 40 -3.19 -9.38 -0.94
CA ALA A 40 -3.43 -8.58 -2.13
C ALA A 40 -4.05 -7.21 -1.78
N ALA A 41 -5.05 -7.20 -0.89
CA ALA A 41 -5.67 -5.97 -0.41
C ALA A 41 -4.65 -5.07 0.31
N GLY A 42 -3.86 -5.63 1.21
CA GLY A 42 -2.83 -4.90 1.94
C GLY A 42 -1.72 -4.37 1.04
N LEU A 43 -1.31 -5.13 0.03
CA LEU A 43 -0.34 -4.68 -0.99
C LEU A 43 -0.91 -3.56 -1.86
N HIS A 44 -2.18 -3.62 -2.25
CA HIS A 44 -2.82 -2.54 -2.99
C HIS A 44 -2.90 -1.25 -2.19
N GLU A 45 -3.30 -1.33 -0.92
CA GLU A 45 -3.40 -0.17 -0.04
C GLU A 45 -2.01 0.43 0.25
N LYS A 46 -1.02 -0.44 0.50
CA LYS A 46 0.39 -0.02 0.62
C LYS A 46 0.93 0.60 -0.65
N MET A 47 0.62 0.06 -1.82
CA MET A 47 1.10 0.62 -3.09
C MET A 47 0.57 2.04 -3.29
N ILE A 48 -0.70 2.28 -2.96
CA ILE A 48 -1.29 3.64 -3.00
C ILE A 48 -0.54 4.56 -2.04
N GLU A 49 -0.34 4.13 -0.80
CA GLU A 49 0.34 4.96 0.21
C GLU A 49 1.82 5.20 -0.11
N ASP A 50 2.55 4.17 -0.56
CA ASP A 50 3.95 4.26 -0.97
C ASP A 50 4.10 5.11 -2.23
N SER A 51 3.22 4.97 -3.24
CA SER A 51 3.22 5.84 -4.42
C SER A 51 3.04 7.31 -4.03
N VAL A 52 2.11 7.61 -3.12
CA VAL A 52 1.84 8.98 -2.67
C VAL A 52 2.97 9.52 -1.77
N ARG A 53 3.56 8.70 -0.90
CA ARG A 53 4.67 9.10 -0.01
C ARG A 53 6.00 9.26 -0.74
N LEU A 54 6.29 8.43 -1.74
CA LEU A 54 7.60 8.41 -2.42
C LEU A 54 7.72 9.44 -3.53
N HIS A 55 6.67 9.68 -4.32
CA HIS A 55 6.84 10.44 -5.58
C HIS A 55 6.65 11.95 -5.46
N SER A 56 5.79 12.45 -4.58
CA SER A 56 5.43 13.87 -4.67
C SER A 56 4.99 14.55 -3.38
N GLY A 57 4.56 13.81 -2.35
CA GLY A 57 3.50 14.36 -1.49
C GLY A 57 2.23 14.58 -2.33
N HIS A 58 1.10 14.98 -1.73
CA HIS A 58 -0.16 15.04 -2.49
C HIS A 58 -0.11 15.95 -3.75
N LEU A 59 0.76 16.97 -3.78
CA LEU A 59 1.00 17.87 -4.91
C LEU A 59 2.48 18.29 -4.91
N SER A 60 3.13 18.26 -6.08
CA SER A 60 4.47 18.79 -6.28
C SER A 60 4.41 20.03 -7.18
N VAL A 61 5.03 21.12 -6.76
CA VAL A 61 5.16 22.35 -7.56
C VAL A 61 6.62 22.45 -8.01
N SER A 62 6.85 22.61 -9.31
CA SER A 62 8.19 22.69 -9.90
C SER A 62 8.33 23.89 -10.82
N GLY A 63 9.57 24.34 -11.05
CA GLY A 63 9.87 25.44 -11.94
C GLY A 63 9.38 25.19 -13.37
N LYS A 64 9.10 26.28 -14.11
CA LYS A 64 8.62 26.21 -15.49
C LYS A 64 9.64 25.47 -16.36
N GLY A 65 9.18 24.41 -17.04
CA GLY A 65 10.00 23.57 -17.92
C GLY A 65 10.57 22.32 -17.24
N TYR A 66 10.56 22.21 -15.90
CA TYR A 66 11.25 21.12 -15.17
C TYR A 66 10.80 19.72 -15.63
N LEU A 67 9.53 19.58 -16.03
CA LEU A 67 8.98 18.34 -16.57
C LEU A 67 9.52 17.96 -17.96
N GLN A 68 9.99 18.94 -18.75
CA GLN A 68 10.58 18.72 -20.07
C GLN A 68 12.10 18.52 -20.00
N ASN A 69 12.77 19.31 -19.16
CA ASN A 69 14.21 19.23 -18.94
C ASN A 69 14.46 19.18 -17.43
N GLN A 70 14.71 17.99 -16.88
CA GLN A 70 14.95 17.77 -15.44
C GLN A 70 16.35 18.25 -15.00
N THR A 71 16.69 19.49 -15.33
CA THR A 71 17.99 20.11 -15.06
C THR A 71 17.90 20.96 -13.78
N LEU A 72 18.97 21.02 -12.98
CA LEU A 72 19.01 21.82 -11.74
C LEU A 72 18.71 23.32 -11.96
N GLU A 73 18.89 23.82 -13.18
CA GLU A 73 18.67 25.21 -13.55
C GLU A 73 17.18 25.62 -13.52
N GLN A 74 16.25 24.66 -13.48
CA GLN A 74 14.80 24.90 -13.47
C GLN A 74 14.22 24.77 -12.07
N TYR A 75 14.89 25.44 -11.12
CA TYR A 75 14.45 25.51 -9.74
C TYR A 75 13.24 26.43 -9.59
N LEU A 76 12.41 26.14 -8.59
CA LEU A 76 11.33 27.02 -8.17
C LEU A 76 11.90 28.09 -7.24
N HIS A 77 11.67 29.37 -7.54
CA HIS A 77 12.02 30.44 -6.61
C HIS A 77 11.03 30.40 -5.44
N LEU A 78 11.54 30.18 -4.23
CA LEU A 78 10.76 30.16 -3.01
C LEU A 78 10.80 31.55 -2.38
N ASP A 79 9.78 32.36 -2.67
CA ASP A 79 9.62 33.66 -2.04
C ASP A 79 8.83 33.54 -0.72
N PRO A 80 9.13 34.37 0.30
CA PRO A 80 8.34 34.40 1.54
C PRO A 80 6.84 34.67 1.31
N SER A 81 6.50 35.40 0.25
CA SER A 81 5.12 35.64 -0.18
C SER A 81 4.44 34.38 -0.73
N PHE A 82 5.19 33.51 -1.39
CA PHE A 82 4.71 32.25 -1.94
C PHE A 82 4.42 31.24 -0.82
N GLU A 83 5.30 31.14 0.18
CA GLU A 83 5.06 30.32 1.37
C GLU A 83 3.83 30.78 2.15
N ALA A 84 3.66 32.09 2.33
CA ALA A 84 2.47 32.65 3.00
C ALA A 84 1.17 32.36 2.24
N ALA A 85 1.19 32.44 0.90
CA ALA A 85 0.04 32.11 0.07
C ALA A 85 -0.35 30.62 0.18
N LEU A 86 0.64 29.71 0.17
CA LEU A 86 0.43 28.27 0.36
C LEU A 86 -0.10 27.94 1.75
N ALA A 87 0.44 28.56 2.80
CA ALA A 87 -0.04 28.38 4.17
C ALA A 87 -1.48 28.88 4.37
N SER A 88 -1.90 29.90 3.62
CA SER A 88 -3.27 30.44 3.66
C SER A 88 -4.30 29.63 2.86
N THR A 89 -3.86 28.64 2.07
CA THR A 89 -4.75 27.86 1.20
C THR A 89 -5.44 26.73 1.97
N PRO A 90 -6.80 26.66 1.97
CA PRO A 90 -7.53 25.58 2.64
C PRO A 90 -7.13 24.20 2.10
N GLY A 91 -6.76 23.29 3.00
CA GLY A 91 -6.38 21.91 2.65
C GLY A 91 -4.87 21.66 2.56
N VAL A 92 -4.03 22.70 2.59
CA VAL A 92 -2.57 22.55 2.68
C VAL A 92 -2.19 22.29 4.15
N ARG A 93 -1.79 21.06 4.47
CA ARG A 93 -1.37 20.67 5.84
C ARG A 93 0.10 20.98 6.15
N GLY A 94 0.92 21.18 5.12
CA GLY A 94 2.34 21.45 5.27
C GLY A 94 3.05 21.47 3.91
N MET A 95 4.23 22.07 3.91
CA MET A 95 5.10 22.20 2.74
C MET A 95 6.50 21.72 3.12
N ALA A 96 7.16 21.03 2.20
CA ALA A 96 8.56 20.61 2.37
C ALA A 96 9.33 20.95 1.09
N PRO A 97 10.26 21.91 1.11
CA PRO A 97 11.10 22.20 -0.04
C PRO A 97 12.03 21.02 -0.31
N ARG A 98 12.15 20.61 -1.58
CA ARG A 98 13.02 19.51 -2.03
C ARG A 98 13.82 19.94 -3.25
N VAL A 99 15.09 19.53 -3.29
CA VAL A 99 15.98 19.68 -4.44
C VAL A 99 16.38 18.29 -4.90
N VAL A 100 16.22 18.01 -6.18
CA VAL A 100 16.61 16.72 -6.80
C VAL A 100 17.69 17.02 -7.82
N GLY A 101 18.84 16.35 -7.66
CA GLY A 101 19.96 16.46 -8.58
C GLY A 101 20.58 15.09 -8.87
N PHE A 102 21.24 14.97 -10.02
CA PHE A 102 21.97 13.78 -10.41
C PHE A 102 23.47 14.01 -10.25
N GLY A 103 24.17 13.04 -9.67
CA GLY A 103 25.62 13.07 -9.52
C GLY A 103 26.22 11.70 -9.81
N LEU A 104 27.30 11.67 -10.58
CA LEU A 104 28.10 10.47 -10.80
C LEU A 104 29.31 10.51 -9.87
N LEU A 105 29.41 9.53 -8.97
CA LEU A 105 30.64 9.27 -8.24
C LEU A 105 31.51 8.33 -9.07
N SER A 106 32.68 8.80 -9.50
CA SER A 106 33.74 7.97 -10.02
C SER A 106 34.90 7.98 -9.02
N LYS A 107 35.49 6.81 -8.79
CA LYS A 107 36.63 6.64 -7.88
C LYS A 107 37.91 7.21 -8.50
#